data_AF-A0A9J6EKV5-F1
#
_entry.id   AF-A0A9J6EKV5-F1
#
_cell.length_a   1.000
_cell.length_b   1.000
_cell.length_c   1.000
_cell.angle_alpha   90.00
_cell.angle_beta   90.00
_cell.angle_gamma   90.00
#
_symmetry.space_group_name_H-M   'P 1'
#
loop_
_entity.id
_entity.type
_entity.pdbx_description
1 polymer ?
#
loop_
_entity_poly.entity_id
_entity_poly.type
_entity_poly.pdbx_seq_one_letter_code
_entity_poly.pdbx_strand_id
1 'polypeptide(L)'
;MGLYCDFNLTTCTKCDESVAHKDMPSHFWTCDGAPGVFLPVAEVHSLLDEVDNARKELDNAAVGSASERTLENAVVAVTQVFERLNSHLGTETQESPGTLAGGRFSPITWTYLMPTAGCSSCYDSQHAGDAVPSRETPDVATGRRQHYRYRVAGSGCHTQYQIVEFLDDLQATRFCNWCGLVCHQMCLLSCLHVICPACQDRAFGNSASGFATCLIDKRMLSITMTAVVTNNVRFRRVRCPSWGCGYAGYLKDLNDHLDRHCAFHLTTCAKCEAVVAHKDVWGHFMTCEGAPGVFMQVAEVQSIWENLYNACKDLYGVGECSASVTAPGNAINAVSKLFDRHKRAAVLG
;
A
#
# COMPACT_ATOMS: atom_id res chain seq x y z
N MET A 1 -46.16 -16.63 -5.82
CA MET A 1 -45.32 -15.76 -4.98
C MET A 1 -43.96 -16.42 -4.85
N GLY A 2 -43.04 -16.12 -5.76
CA GLY A 2 -41.63 -16.49 -5.63
C GLY A 2 -40.84 -15.20 -5.49
N LEU A 3 -40.27 -14.95 -4.31
CA LEU A 3 -39.37 -13.82 -4.07
C LEU A 3 -38.01 -14.19 -4.67
N TYR A 4 -37.66 -13.56 -5.78
CA TYR A 4 -36.29 -13.51 -6.27
C TYR A 4 -35.50 -12.60 -5.32
N CYS A 5 -34.58 -13.15 -4.54
CA CYS A 5 -33.56 -12.38 -3.85
C CYS A 5 -32.39 -12.17 -4.82
N ASP A 6 -32.42 -11.08 -5.58
CA ASP A 6 -31.26 -10.64 -6.37
C ASP A 6 -30.17 -10.15 -5.39
N PHE A 7 -29.21 -11.03 -5.08
CA PHE A 7 -27.96 -10.61 -4.48
C PHE A 7 -27.11 -9.98 -5.59
N ASN A 8 -27.09 -8.65 -5.65
CA ASN A 8 -26.16 -7.89 -6.49
C ASN A 8 -24.72 -8.11 -6.00
N LEU A 9 -24.12 -9.20 -6.47
CA LEU A 9 -22.70 -9.50 -6.32
C LEU A 9 -21.95 -8.80 -7.46
N THR A 10 -20.91 -8.05 -7.13
CA THR A 10 -19.99 -7.45 -8.08
C THR A 10 -18.64 -8.14 -7.90
N THR A 11 -18.03 -8.58 -9.00
CA THR A 11 -16.70 -9.19 -8.96
C THR A 11 -15.65 -8.10 -8.68
N CYS A 12 -14.88 -8.27 -7.61
CA CYS A 12 -13.76 -7.41 -7.30
C CYS A 12 -12.70 -7.55 -8.39
N THR A 13 -12.44 -6.49 -9.17
CA THR A 13 -11.49 -6.54 -10.29
C THR A 13 -10.02 -6.71 -9.88
N LYS A 14 -9.74 -6.82 -8.58
CA LYS A 14 -8.41 -6.92 -7.99
C LYS A 14 -8.05 -8.36 -7.56
N CYS A 15 -8.96 -9.05 -6.85
CA CYS A 15 -8.79 -10.44 -6.40
C CYS A 15 -9.79 -11.42 -7.02
N ASP A 16 -10.66 -10.96 -7.93
CA ASP A 16 -11.69 -11.74 -8.63
C ASP A 16 -12.74 -12.41 -7.70
N GLU A 17 -12.79 -12.03 -6.42
CA GLU A 17 -13.83 -12.46 -5.48
C GLU A 17 -15.18 -11.80 -5.78
N SER A 18 -16.26 -12.57 -5.69
CA SER A 18 -17.62 -12.05 -5.81
C SER A 18 -18.07 -11.47 -4.48
N VAL A 19 -18.22 -10.14 -4.42
CA VAL A 19 -18.56 -9.43 -3.19
C VAL A 19 -19.88 -8.71 -3.36
N ALA A 20 -20.71 -8.73 -2.31
CA ALA A 20 -21.95 -7.96 -2.37
C ALA A 20 -21.62 -6.47 -2.57
N HIS A 21 -22.34 -5.80 -3.46
CA HIS A 21 -22.03 -4.41 -3.83
C HIS A 21 -21.93 -3.46 -2.61
N LYS A 22 -22.69 -3.73 -1.54
CA LYS A 22 -22.63 -2.98 -0.27
C LYS A 22 -21.33 -3.19 0.53
N ASP A 23 -20.67 -4.33 0.34
CA ASP A 23 -19.45 -4.75 1.03
C ASP A 23 -18.20 -4.50 0.17
N MET A 24 -18.39 -4.02 -1.06
CA MET A 24 -17.30 -3.63 -1.97
C MET A 24 -16.35 -2.58 -1.38
N PRO A 25 -16.81 -1.54 -0.64
CA PRO A 25 -15.92 -0.56 -0.02
C PRO A 25 -14.98 -1.18 1.01
N SER A 26 -15.48 -2.05 1.90
CA SER A 26 -14.66 -2.73 2.90
C SER A 26 -13.74 -3.79 2.26
N HIS A 27 -14.24 -4.52 1.26
CA HIS A 27 -13.46 -5.53 0.54
C HIS A 27 -12.35 -4.92 -0.33
N PHE A 28 -12.56 -3.74 -0.91
CA PHE A 28 -11.54 -3.02 -1.69
C PHE A 28 -10.26 -2.76 -0.89
N TRP A 29 -10.38 -2.62 0.44
CA TRP A 29 -9.26 -2.47 1.36
C TRP A 29 -8.58 -3.80 1.69
N THR A 30 -9.36 -4.83 2.01
CA THR A 30 -8.80 -6.15 2.38
C THR A 30 -8.14 -6.86 1.20
N CYS A 31 -8.59 -6.57 -0.02
CA CYS A 31 -8.14 -7.22 -1.25
C CYS A 31 -6.79 -6.66 -1.78
N ASP A 32 -6.31 -5.50 -1.30
CA ASP A 32 -5.13 -4.83 -1.89
C ASP A 32 -4.22 -4.05 -0.91
N GLY A 33 -4.66 -3.71 0.29
CA GLY A 33 -4.09 -2.55 0.97
C GLY A 33 -3.27 -2.87 2.21
N ALA A 34 -2.03 -2.38 2.26
CA ALA A 34 -1.32 -2.25 3.52
C ALA A 34 -2.23 -1.60 4.58
N PRO A 35 -2.24 -2.09 5.83
CA PRO A 35 -3.04 -1.52 6.89
C PRO A 35 -2.80 0.00 6.99
N GLY A 36 -3.82 0.76 7.36
CA GLY A 36 -3.74 2.22 7.53
C GLY A 36 -4.52 2.65 8.76
N VAL A 37 -4.20 3.83 9.27
CA VAL A 37 -4.79 4.40 10.48
C VAL A 37 -5.57 5.64 10.11
N PHE A 38 -6.82 5.70 10.56
CA PHE A 38 -7.63 6.90 10.51
C PHE A 38 -7.52 7.66 11.82
N LEU A 39 -7.08 8.92 11.77
CA LEU A 39 -7.05 9.81 12.92
C LEU A 39 -8.04 10.97 12.72
N PRO A 40 -9.01 11.19 13.62
CA PRO A 40 -9.86 12.37 13.59
C PRO A 40 -9.02 13.66 13.58
N VAL A 41 -9.46 14.70 12.85
CA VAL A 41 -8.74 15.98 12.77
C VAL A 41 -8.52 16.62 14.14
N ALA A 42 -9.49 16.47 15.06
CA ALA A 42 -9.34 16.95 16.44
C ALA A 42 -8.19 16.25 17.18
N GLU A 43 -8.00 14.96 16.93
CA GLU A 43 -6.90 14.19 17.50
C GLU A 43 -5.57 14.54 16.86
N VAL A 44 -5.53 14.71 15.54
CA VAL A 44 -4.35 15.22 14.83
C VAL A 44 -3.91 16.58 15.38
N HIS A 45 -4.86 17.49 15.64
CA HIS A 45 -4.56 18.79 16.25
C HIS A 45 -4.01 18.65 17.67
N SER A 46 -4.61 17.78 18.50
CA SER A 46 -4.10 17.49 19.85
C SER A 46 -2.65 16.98 19.81
N LEU A 47 -2.34 16.05 18.90
CA LEU A 47 -0.99 15.50 18.76
C LEU A 47 0.01 16.55 18.25
N LEU A 48 -0.42 17.42 17.33
CA LEU A 48 0.41 18.53 16.86
C LEU A 48 0.73 19.53 17.98
N ASP A 49 -0.27 19.90 18.79
CA ASP A 49 -0.07 20.81 19.91
C ASP A 49 0.88 20.20 20.96
N GLU A 50 0.76 18.89 21.24
CA GLU A 50 1.68 18.15 22.11
C GLU A 50 3.12 18.16 21.56
N VAL A 51 3.29 17.90 20.26
CA VAL A 51 4.60 17.91 19.58
C VAL A 51 5.22 19.32 19.58
N ASP A 52 4.43 20.36 19.29
CA ASP A 52 4.90 21.75 19.29
C ASP A 52 5.25 22.23 20.70
N ASN A 53 4.53 21.78 21.73
CA ASN A 53 4.88 22.06 23.12
C ASN A 53 6.19 21.37 23.52
N ALA A 54 6.35 20.09 23.21
CA ALA A 54 7.60 19.35 23.46
C ALA A 54 8.79 20.02 22.75
N ARG A 55 8.59 20.50 21.52
CA ARG A 55 9.59 21.26 20.78
C ARG A 55 9.98 22.57 21.48
N LYS A 56 9.00 23.36 21.91
CA LYS A 56 9.27 24.63 22.62
C LYS A 56 10.03 24.39 23.92
N GLU A 57 9.70 23.33 24.66
CA GLU A 57 10.46 22.94 25.85
C GLU A 57 11.91 22.58 25.53
N LEU A 58 12.14 21.85 24.42
CA LEU A 58 13.48 21.51 23.95
C LEU A 58 14.28 22.73 23.47
N ASP A 59 13.66 23.63 22.72
CA ASP A 59 14.27 24.87 22.23
C ASP A 59 14.66 25.79 23.42
N ASN A 60 13.80 25.86 24.45
CA ASN A 60 14.10 26.60 25.68
C ASN A 60 15.24 25.95 26.48
N ALA A 61 15.30 24.62 26.50
CA ALA A 61 16.39 23.86 27.09
C ALA A 61 17.74 24.13 26.39
N ALA A 62 17.74 24.28 25.07
CA ALA A 62 18.96 24.52 24.28
C ALA A 62 19.65 25.86 24.57
N VAL A 63 18.90 26.86 25.05
CA VAL A 63 19.38 28.23 25.26
C VAL A 63 19.90 28.46 26.70
N GLY A 64 19.74 27.48 27.60
CA GLY A 64 20.21 27.55 28.99
C GLY A 64 20.81 26.25 29.50
N SER A 65 21.25 26.20 30.76
CA SER A 65 21.54 24.94 31.45
C SER A 65 20.21 24.24 31.75
N ALA A 66 19.65 23.57 30.74
CA ALA A 66 18.43 22.80 30.90
C ALA A 66 18.56 21.85 32.08
N SER A 67 17.60 21.89 32.99
CA SER A 67 17.50 20.85 33.99
C SER A 67 17.19 19.53 33.29
N GLU A 68 17.79 18.43 33.73
CA GLU A 68 17.48 17.04 33.35
C GLU A 68 15.96 16.79 33.24
N ARG A 69 15.20 17.41 34.15
CA ARG A 69 13.74 17.40 34.20
C ARG A 69 13.02 17.93 32.95
N THR A 70 13.58 18.91 32.23
CA THR A 70 12.99 19.45 30.99
C THR A 70 13.13 18.45 29.84
N LEU A 71 14.25 17.73 29.80
CA LEU A 71 14.48 16.67 28.81
C LEU A 71 13.54 15.48 29.08
N GLU A 72 13.39 15.09 30.34
CA GLU A 72 12.44 14.04 30.75
C GLU A 72 11.01 14.37 30.33
N ASN A 73 10.54 15.60 30.59
CA ASN A 73 9.18 16.02 30.20
C ASN A 73 8.96 15.96 28.69
N ALA A 74 9.93 16.41 27.89
CA ALA A 74 9.83 16.37 26.43
C ALA A 74 9.76 14.92 25.90
N VAL A 75 10.53 14.00 26.49
CA VAL A 75 10.46 12.58 26.11
C VAL A 75 9.14 11.95 26.53
N VAL A 76 8.62 12.26 27.71
CA VAL A 76 7.29 11.79 28.16
C VAL A 76 6.21 12.25 27.18
N ALA A 77 6.23 13.51 26.75
CA ALA A 77 5.26 14.04 25.78
C ALA A 77 5.34 13.31 24.42
N VAL A 78 6.55 13.09 23.89
CA VAL A 78 6.73 12.34 22.63
C VAL A 78 6.29 10.88 22.78
N THR A 79 6.49 10.28 23.94
CA THR A 79 6.08 8.90 24.24
C THR A 79 4.56 8.78 24.34
N GLN A 80 3.87 9.75 24.93
CA GLN A 80 2.41 9.80 25.00
C GLN A 80 1.77 9.96 23.61
N VAL A 81 2.31 10.85 22.77
CA VAL A 81 1.92 10.99 21.35
C VAL A 81 2.04 9.63 20.64
N PHE A 82 3.12 8.89 20.92
CA PHE A 82 3.35 7.57 20.34
C PHE A 82 2.35 6.51 20.83
N GLU A 83 2.12 6.39 22.14
CA GLU A 83 1.17 5.42 22.69
C GLU A 83 -0.24 5.63 22.12
N ARG A 84 -0.65 6.89 21.93
CA ARG A 84 -1.92 7.22 21.29
C ARG A 84 -1.96 6.77 19.84
N LEU A 85 -0.94 7.09 19.04
CA LEU A 85 -0.86 6.61 17.64
C LEU A 85 -0.87 5.09 17.55
N ASN A 86 -0.17 4.41 18.46
CA ASN A 86 -0.09 2.95 18.48
C ASN A 86 -1.40 2.29 18.91
N SER A 87 -2.17 2.93 19.79
CA SER A 87 -3.50 2.44 20.16
C SER A 87 -4.46 2.37 18.96
N HIS A 88 -4.30 3.28 17.98
CA HIS A 88 -5.09 3.27 16.74
C HIS A 88 -4.61 2.25 15.71
N LEU A 89 -3.38 1.75 15.83
CA LEU A 89 -2.86 0.66 15.00
C LEU A 89 -3.43 -0.71 15.39
N GLY A 90 -4.07 -0.82 16.55
CA GLY A 90 -4.62 -2.08 17.05
C GLY A 90 -3.57 -3.15 17.34
N THR A 91 -2.28 -2.77 17.44
CA THR A 91 -1.20 -3.69 17.82
C THR A 91 -1.14 -3.78 19.34
N GLU A 92 -1.59 -4.88 19.93
CA GLU A 92 -1.35 -5.16 21.34
C GLU A 92 0.17 -5.31 21.56
N THR A 93 0.78 -4.32 22.21
CA THR A 93 2.14 -4.43 22.73
C THR A 93 2.09 -5.20 24.04
N GLN A 94 2.67 -6.41 24.09
CA GLN A 94 2.89 -7.10 25.36
C GLN A 94 4.07 -6.45 26.10
N GLU A 95 3.77 -5.80 27.22
CA GLU A 95 4.78 -5.43 28.22
C GLU A 95 5.13 -6.64 29.10
N SER A 96 6.42 -6.81 29.41
CA SER A 96 6.86 -7.62 30.55
C SER A 96 7.23 -6.67 31.70
N PRO A 97 6.68 -6.83 32.93
CA PRO A 97 6.97 -5.91 34.01
C PRO A 97 8.38 -6.15 34.58
N GLY A 98 9.28 -5.18 34.41
CA GLY A 98 10.54 -5.11 35.13
C GLY A 98 10.40 -4.30 36.41
N THR A 99 10.62 -4.92 37.58
CA THR A 99 10.58 -4.25 38.88
C THR A 99 11.77 -3.30 39.06
N LEU A 100 11.49 -2.05 39.47
CA LEU A 100 12.46 -1.01 39.78
C LEU A 100 13.24 -1.31 41.07
N ALA A 101 14.56 -1.50 40.94
CA ALA A 101 15.50 -1.31 42.03
C ALA A 101 16.78 -0.63 41.50
N GLY A 102 16.91 0.67 41.75
CA GLY A 102 18.17 1.41 41.60
C GLY A 102 18.35 2.22 40.31
N GLY A 103 17.72 3.39 40.24
CA GLY A 103 18.29 4.63 39.68
C GLY A 103 18.97 4.65 38.30
N ARG A 104 18.74 3.66 37.42
CA ARG A 104 19.14 3.70 36.00
C ARG A 104 18.03 3.11 35.15
N PHE A 105 17.53 3.88 34.19
CA PHE A 105 16.63 3.39 33.16
C PHE A 105 17.32 2.28 32.37
N SER A 106 16.74 1.09 32.33
CA SER A 106 17.07 0.11 31.29
C SER A 106 16.32 0.46 30.01
N PRO A 107 16.93 0.32 28.82
CA PRO A 107 16.21 0.51 27.57
C PRO A 107 15.05 -0.48 27.49
N ILE A 108 13.83 0.03 27.41
CA ILE A 108 12.64 -0.78 27.16
C ILE A 108 12.83 -1.43 25.79
N THR A 109 12.97 -2.75 25.76
CA THR A 109 13.07 -3.52 24.53
C THR A 109 11.66 -3.93 24.14
N TRP A 110 11.08 -3.21 23.20
CA TRP A 110 9.78 -3.55 22.61
C TRP A 110 9.97 -4.66 21.58
N THR A 111 9.46 -5.85 21.86
CA THR A 111 9.32 -6.92 20.86
C THR A 111 7.92 -6.84 20.30
N TYR A 112 7.78 -6.41 19.04
CA TYR A 112 6.50 -6.49 18.34
C TYR A 112 6.13 -7.97 18.16
N LEU A 113 5.06 -8.41 18.82
CA LEU A 113 4.33 -9.59 18.37
C LEU A 113 3.50 -9.15 17.17
N MET A 114 4.01 -9.44 15.98
CA MET A 114 3.19 -9.44 14.77
C MET A 114 1.94 -10.29 15.05
N PRO A 115 0.74 -9.92 14.56
CA PRO A 115 -0.33 -10.88 14.43
C PRO A 115 0.22 -12.01 13.56
N THR A 116 0.48 -13.18 14.15
CA THR A 116 0.59 -14.41 13.39
C THR A 116 -0.80 -14.75 12.89
N ALA A 117 -1.32 -13.96 11.96
CA ALA A 117 -2.36 -14.40 11.05
C ALA A 117 -1.70 -15.30 9.99
N GLY A 118 -1.10 -16.40 10.46
CA GLY A 118 -0.94 -17.57 9.63
C GLY A 118 -2.28 -18.29 9.65
N CYS A 119 -3.10 -18.17 8.60
CA CYS A 119 -3.91 -19.32 8.23
C CYS A 119 -2.98 -20.31 7.50
N SER A 120 -2.21 -21.07 8.28
CA SER A 120 -1.39 -22.18 7.77
C SER A 120 -2.23 -23.38 7.30
N SER A 121 -3.56 -23.33 7.42
CA SER A 121 -4.47 -24.37 6.94
C SER A 121 -5.30 -23.99 5.71
N CYS A 122 -5.16 -22.76 5.18
CA CYS A 122 -5.90 -22.29 4.01
C CYS A 122 -5.06 -22.28 2.71
N TYR A 123 -3.73 -22.40 2.80
CA TYR A 123 -2.82 -21.94 1.73
C TYR A 123 -2.32 -23.04 0.78
N ASP A 124 -2.66 -24.30 1.00
CA ASP A 124 -2.08 -25.44 0.27
C ASP A 124 -2.89 -25.93 -0.94
N SER A 125 -3.91 -25.21 -1.45
CA SER A 125 -4.69 -25.74 -2.60
C SER A 125 -5.36 -24.76 -3.58
N GLN A 126 -5.19 -23.43 -3.50
CA GLN A 126 -6.07 -22.52 -4.28
C GLN A 126 -5.44 -21.63 -5.36
N HIS A 127 -4.17 -21.79 -5.74
CA HIS A 127 -3.60 -21.02 -6.87
C HIS A 127 -2.97 -21.86 -8.00
N ALA A 128 -3.33 -23.14 -8.06
CA ALA A 128 -3.03 -24.01 -9.19
C ALA A 128 -4.33 -24.37 -9.92
N GLY A 129 -4.93 -23.44 -10.67
CA GLY A 129 -6.11 -23.82 -11.44
C GLY A 129 -6.89 -22.75 -12.18
N ASP A 130 -6.69 -21.45 -11.93
CA ASP A 130 -7.50 -20.45 -12.63
C ASP A 130 -7.05 -20.33 -14.07
N ALA A 131 -7.98 -20.71 -14.96
CA ALA A 131 -7.77 -20.84 -16.38
C ALA A 131 -7.14 -19.58 -16.96
N VAL A 132 -6.08 -19.78 -17.76
CA VAL A 132 -5.70 -18.85 -18.83
C VAL A 132 -6.99 -18.33 -19.46
N PRO A 133 -7.19 -17.01 -19.65
CA PRO A 133 -8.42 -16.48 -20.23
C PRO A 133 -8.77 -17.31 -21.45
N SER A 134 -9.93 -17.98 -21.38
CA SER A 134 -10.41 -18.85 -22.43
C SER A 134 -10.37 -18.05 -23.71
N ARG A 135 -9.62 -18.59 -24.67
CA ARG A 135 -9.52 -18.06 -26.03
C ARG A 135 -10.89 -18.28 -26.66
N GLU A 136 -11.87 -17.44 -26.32
CA GLU A 136 -13.15 -17.44 -27.01
C GLU A 136 -12.84 -17.25 -28.48
N THR A 137 -13.15 -18.29 -29.25
CA THR A 137 -12.94 -18.29 -30.70
C THR A 137 -13.66 -17.06 -31.26
N PRO A 138 -13.00 -16.28 -32.12
CA PRO A 138 -13.56 -15.04 -32.62
C PRO A 138 -14.93 -15.31 -33.24
N ASP A 139 -15.95 -14.67 -32.68
CA ASP A 139 -17.27 -14.62 -33.29
C ASP A 139 -17.20 -13.67 -34.48
N VAL A 140 -16.68 -14.21 -35.60
CA VAL A 140 -16.46 -13.51 -36.88
C VAL A 140 -17.76 -12.88 -37.39
N ALA A 141 -18.92 -13.35 -36.92
CA ALA A 141 -20.23 -12.87 -37.35
C ALA A 141 -20.60 -11.46 -36.84
N THR A 142 -20.02 -10.98 -35.75
CA THR A 142 -20.50 -9.73 -35.11
C THR A 142 -19.65 -8.49 -35.39
N GLY A 143 -18.46 -8.65 -35.98
CA GLY A 143 -17.54 -7.53 -36.21
C GLY A 143 -17.12 -6.77 -34.93
N ARG A 144 -17.43 -7.28 -33.73
CA ARG A 144 -16.99 -6.69 -32.46
C ARG A 144 -15.50 -6.93 -32.32
N ARG A 145 -14.74 -5.84 -32.15
CA ARG A 145 -13.35 -5.93 -31.72
C ARG A 145 -13.32 -6.65 -30.38
N GLN A 146 -12.56 -7.74 -30.30
CA GLN A 146 -12.32 -8.41 -29.02
C GLN A 146 -11.54 -7.45 -28.13
N HIS A 147 -12.05 -7.25 -26.92
CA HIS A 147 -11.41 -6.43 -25.90
C HIS A 147 -10.58 -7.35 -25.02
N TYR A 148 -9.25 -7.20 -25.07
CA TYR A 148 -8.36 -8.07 -24.31
C TYR A 148 -8.04 -7.46 -22.95
N ARG A 149 -8.50 -8.11 -21.89
CA ARG A 149 -8.25 -7.70 -20.50
C ARG A 149 -7.07 -8.49 -19.94
N TYR A 150 -6.07 -7.78 -19.43
CA TYR A 150 -4.90 -8.39 -18.82
C TYR A 150 -4.52 -7.69 -17.53
N ARG A 151 -3.98 -8.45 -16.58
CA ARG A 151 -3.32 -7.89 -15.40
C ARG A 151 -1.98 -7.29 -15.83
N VAL A 152 -1.68 -6.06 -15.42
CA VAL A 152 -0.43 -5.37 -15.79
C VAL A 152 0.48 -5.15 -14.58
N ALA A 153 1.79 -5.14 -14.76
CA ALA A 153 2.76 -4.79 -13.72
C ALA A 153 3.88 -3.87 -14.24
N GLY A 154 4.44 -3.05 -13.35
CA GLY A 154 5.54 -2.13 -13.64
C GLY A 154 5.11 -0.85 -14.34
N SER A 155 3.85 -0.41 -14.17
CA SER A 155 3.30 0.79 -14.83
C SER A 155 2.98 1.96 -13.88
N GLY A 156 3.31 1.83 -12.58
CA GLY A 156 3.05 2.84 -11.53
C GLY A 156 2.12 2.31 -10.44
N CYS A 157 1.98 3.04 -9.33
CA CYS A 157 1.23 2.60 -8.14
C CYS A 157 -0.25 2.32 -8.41
N HIS A 158 -0.91 3.09 -9.29
CA HIS A 158 -2.34 2.95 -9.58
C HIS A 158 -2.65 1.90 -10.63
N THR A 159 -1.63 1.41 -11.35
CA THR A 159 -1.79 0.40 -12.41
C THR A 159 -1.14 -0.92 -12.05
N GLN A 160 -0.36 -0.97 -10.98
CA GLN A 160 0.29 -2.18 -10.50
C GLN A 160 -0.76 -3.25 -10.18
N TYR A 161 -0.66 -4.39 -10.86
CA TYR A 161 -1.57 -5.53 -10.77
C TYR A 161 -3.04 -5.25 -11.09
N GLN A 162 -3.35 -4.11 -11.72
CA GLN A 162 -4.71 -3.83 -12.19
C GLN A 162 -5.02 -4.59 -13.47
N ILE A 163 -6.29 -4.97 -13.63
CA ILE A 163 -6.82 -5.47 -14.90
C ILE A 163 -7.09 -4.27 -15.81
N VAL A 164 -6.43 -4.26 -16.96
CA VAL A 164 -6.53 -3.19 -17.94
C VAL A 164 -6.98 -3.76 -19.27
N GLU A 165 -7.86 -3.04 -19.95
CA GLU A 165 -8.34 -3.40 -21.28
C GLU A 165 -7.44 -2.80 -22.36
N PHE A 166 -6.81 -3.65 -23.17
CA PHE A 166 -6.01 -3.26 -24.31
C PHE A 166 -6.88 -3.08 -25.55
N LEU A 167 -6.66 -1.99 -26.28
CA LEU A 167 -7.39 -1.67 -27.51
C LEU A 167 -6.84 -2.40 -28.75
N ASP A 168 -5.60 -2.87 -28.66
CA ASP A 168 -4.91 -3.62 -29.70
C ASP A 168 -4.56 -5.01 -29.17
N ASP A 169 -4.60 -6.02 -30.04
CA ASP A 169 -4.22 -7.39 -29.72
C ASP A 169 -2.78 -7.45 -29.18
N LEU A 170 -2.62 -8.12 -28.04
CA LEU A 170 -1.31 -8.47 -27.54
C LEU A 170 -0.86 -9.79 -28.17
N GLN A 171 0.32 -9.77 -28.79
CA GLN A 171 0.98 -10.99 -29.24
C GLN A 171 1.22 -11.94 -28.05
N ALA A 172 1.16 -13.25 -28.29
CA ALA A 172 1.31 -14.27 -27.23
C ALA A 172 2.65 -14.18 -26.46
N THR A 173 3.64 -13.48 -27.01
CA THR A 173 4.95 -13.22 -26.41
C THR A 173 4.96 -12.07 -25.40
N ARG A 174 3.80 -11.44 -25.15
CA ARG A 174 3.68 -10.19 -24.38
C ARG A 174 3.10 -10.37 -22.98
N PHE A 175 2.65 -11.57 -22.63
CA PHE A 175 2.11 -11.90 -21.32
C PHE A 175 2.72 -13.21 -20.81
N CYS A 176 2.71 -13.39 -19.50
CA CYS A 176 3.20 -14.59 -18.86
C CYS A 176 2.30 -15.77 -19.22
N ASN A 177 2.85 -16.84 -19.80
CA ASN A 177 2.07 -18.01 -20.15
C ASN A 177 1.60 -18.81 -18.93
N TRP A 178 2.13 -18.53 -17.72
CA TRP A 178 1.71 -19.20 -16.49
C TRP A 178 0.63 -18.43 -15.71
N CYS A 179 0.74 -17.11 -15.61
CA CYS A 179 -0.17 -16.29 -14.79
C CYS A 179 -0.91 -15.18 -15.55
N GLY A 180 -0.70 -15.07 -16.87
CA GLY A 180 -1.35 -14.04 -17.70
C GLY A 180 -0.85 -12.61 -17.48
N LEU A 181 0.09 -12.38 -16.54
CA LEU A 181 0.61 -11.05 -16.23
C LEU A 181 1.37 -10.44 -17.41
N VAL A 182 1.04 -9.20 -17.74
CA VAL A 182 1.74 -8.38 -18.73
C VAL A 182 2.68 -7.43 -17.99
N CYS A 183 3.98 -7.50 -18.27
CA CYS A 183 4.95 -6.57 -17.68
C CYS A 183 6.02 -6.15 -18.70
N HIS A 184 6.78 -5.12 -18.34
CA HIS A 184 7.80 -4.53 -19.22
C HIS A 184 8.97 -5.49 -19.48
N GLN A 185 9.31 -6.35 -18.53
CA GLN A 185 10.37 -7.34 -18.66
C GLN A 185 9.76 -8.72 -18.54
N MET A 186 10.00 -9.57 -19.52
CA MET A 186 9.56 -10.96 -19.54
C MET A 186 10.78 -11.87 -19.67
N CYS A 187 10.63 -13.14 -19.33
CA CYS A 187 11.69 -14.14 -19.39
C CYS A 187 11.30 -15.22 -20.38
N LEU A 188 12.07 -15.36 -21.45
CA LEU A 188 11.93 -16.45 -22.42
C LEU A 188 12.69 -17.67 -21.89
N LEU A 189 11.96 -18.76 -21.69
CA LEU A 189 12.49 -20.04 -21.24
C LEU A 189 13.11 -20.82 -22.41
N SER A 190 13.94 -21.82 -22.12
CA SER A 190 14.53 -22.72 -23.12
C SER A 190 13.49 -23.54 -23.91
N CYS A 191 12.30 -23.72 -23.35
CA CYS A 191 11.14 -24.32 -24.03
C CYS A 191 10.31 -23.32 -24.87
N LEU A 192 10.80 -22.08 -25.05
CA LEU A 192 10.17 -20.99 -25.79
C LEU A 192 8.89 -20.41 -25.17
N HIS A 193 8.49 -20.85 -23.97
CA HIS A 193 7.44 -20.18 -23.19
C HIS A 193 7.99 -18.91 -22.53
N VAL A 194 7.13 -17.90 -22.42
CA VAL A 194 7.43 -16.59 -21.84
C VAL A 194 6.77 -16.49 -20.47
N ILE A 195 7.54 -16.12 -19.44
CA ILE A 195 7.03 -15.94 -18.07
C ILE A 195 7.42 -14.58 -17.50
N CYS A 196 6.72 -14.10 -16.46
CA CYS A 196 7.11 -12.86 -15.77
C CYS A 196 8.24 -13.11 -14.74
N PRO A 197 8.98 -12.07 -14.33
CA PRO A 197 10.06 -12.18 -13.35
C PRO A 197 9.61 -12.84 -12.04
N ALA A 198 8.45 -12.48 -11.50
CA ALA A 198 7.92 -13.09 -10.28
C ALA A 198 7.66 -14.61 -10.44
N CYS A 199 7.21 -15.08 -11.60
CA CYS A 199 7.07 -16.51 -11.88
C CYS A 199 8.43 -17.20 -12.06
N GLN A 200 9.42 -16.51 -12.62
CA GLN A 200 10.78 -17.03 -12.70
C GLN A 200 11.40 -17.19 -11.31
N ASP A 201 11.29 -16.16 -10.47
CA ASP A 201 11.81 -16.18 -9.09
C ASP A 201 11.16 -17.30 -8.29
N ARG A 202 9.85 -17.54 -8.44
CA ARG A 202 9.18 -18.68 -7.79
C ARG A 202 9.65 -20.03 -8.33
N ALA A 203 9.89 -20.14 -9.64
CA ALA A 203 10.33 -21.39 -10.26
C ALA A 203 11.75 -21.79 -9.85
N PHE A 204 12.66 -20.82 -9.78
CA PHE A 204 14.08 -21.09 -9.60
C PHE A 204 14.61 -20.68 -8.22
N GLY A 205 13.98 -19.74 -7.52
CA GLY A 205 14.46 -19.19 -6.23
C GLY A 205 14.49 -20.22 -5.10
N ASN A 206 13.63 -21.24 -5.16
CA ASN A 206 13.62 -22.33 -4.18
C ASN A 206 14.41 -23.57 -4.63
N SER A 207 14.95 -23.56 -5.84
CA SER A 207 15.61 -24.73 -6.42
C SER A 207 17.11 -24.70 -6.14
N ALA A 208 17.56 -25.47 -5.15
CA ALA A 208 18.99 -25.64 -4.86
C ALA A 208 19.79 -26.19 -6.06
N SER A 209 19.11 -26.82 -7.02
CA SER A 209 19.74 -27.39 -8.22
C SER A 209 19.80 -26.40 -9.40
N GLY A 210 19.13 -25.25 -9.32
CA GLY A 210 19.04 -24.29 -10.44
C GLY A 210 18.18 -24.77 -11.61
N PHE A 211 17.43 -25.86 -11.43
CA PHE A 211 16.51 -26.42 -12.41
C PHE A 211 15.05 -26.26 -11.96
N ALA A 212 14.16 -26.07 -12.92
CA ALA A 212 12.71 -26.03 -12.71
C ALA A 212 12.00 -26.85 -13.79
N THR A 213 10.72 -27.13 -13.63
CA THR A 213 9.92 -27.79 -14.68
C THR A 213 8.92 -26.80 -15.24
N CYS A 214 8.83 -26.70 -16.57
CA CYS A 214 7.83 -25.87 -17.22
C CYS A 214 6.42 -26.35 -16.89
N LEU A 215 5.53 -25.45 -16.48
CA LEU A 215 4.16 -25.83 -16.13
C LEU A 215 3.31 -26.24 -17.34
N ILE A 216 3.71 -25.85 -18.54
CA ILE A 216 2.95 -26.06 -19.78
C ILE A 216 3.31 -27.40 -20.42
N ASP A 217 4.57 -27.60 -20.78
CA ASP A 217 5.03 -28.78 -21.55
C ASP A 217 5.88 -29.77 -20.71
N LYS A 218 6.00 -29.51 -19.41
CA LYS A 218 6.73 -30.35 -18.44
C LYS A 218 8.21 -30.58 -18.78
N ARG A 219 8.82 -29.74 -19.63
CA ARG A 219 10.26 -29.80 -19.92
C ARG A 219 11.07 -29.27 -18.75
N MET A 220 12.24 -29.88 -18.53
CA MET A 220 13.22 -29.38 -17.57
C MET A 220 13.83 -28.07 -18.07
N LEU A 221 13.85 -27.08 -17.20
CA LEU A 221 14.34 -25.73 -17.43
C LEU A 221 15.63 -25.54 -16.65
N SER A 222 16.59 -24.84 -17.26
CA SER A 222 17.80 -24.40 -16.58
C SER A 222 17.82 -22.88 -16.55
N ILE A 223 18.13 -22.30 -15.39
CA ILE A 223 18.17 -20.83 -15.21
C ILE A 223 19.16 -20.16 -16.17
N THR A 224 20.27 -20.83 -16.50
CA THR A 224 21.33 -20.32 -17.38
C THR A 224 20.88 -20.16 -18.84
N MET A 225 19.76 -20.81 -19.21
CA MET A 225 19.19 -20.75 -20.56
C MET A 225 17.96 -19.84 -20.65
N THR A 226 17.82 -18.89 -19.72
CA THR A 226 16.74 -17.90 -19.74
C THR A 226 17.23 -16.59 -20.37
N ALA A 227 16.41 -16.01 -21.24
CA ALA A 227 16.69 -14.71 -21.86
C ALA A 227 15.68 -13.67 -21.39
N VAL A 228 16.14 -12.49 -20.98
CA VAL A 228 15.25 -11.37 -20.66
C VAL A 228 14.81 -10.69 -21.94
N VAL A 229 13.50 -10.63 -22.16
CA VAL A 229 12.87 -9.99 -23.31
C VAL A 229 12.19 -8.71 -22.85
N THR A 230 12.55 -7.59 -23.48
CA THR A 230 11.90 -6.30 -23.21
C THR A 230 10.60 -6.19 -23.99
N ASN A 231 9.52 -5.91 -23.27
CA ASN A 231 8.20 -5.73 -23.80
C ASN A 231 7.86 -4.23 -23.92
N ASN A 232 7.57 -3.78 -25.14
CA ASN A 232 7.09 -2.43 -25.44
C ASN A 232 5.61 -2.21 -25.07
N VAL A 233 5.08 -2.97 -24.10
CA VAL A 233 3.67 -2.89 -23.65
C VAL A 233 3.30 -1.48 -23.20
N ARG A 234 4.25 -0.73 -22.62
CA ARG A 234 4.03 0.66 -22.18
C ARG A 234 3.52 1.60 -23.29
N PHE A 235 3.76 1.27 -24.56
CA PHE A 235 3.29 2.03 -25.73
C PHE A 235 2.04 1.44 -26.38
N ARG A 236 1.39 0.46 -25.75
CA ARG A 236 0.11 -0.07 -26.21
C ARG A 236 -1.02 0.77 -25.68
N ARG A 237 -2.08 0.87 -26.48
CA ARG A 237 -3.25 1.65 -26.11
C ARG A 237 -4.15 0.86 -25.18
N VAL A 238 -4.66 1.52 -24.16
CA VAL A 238 -5.50 0.96 -23.12
C VAL A 238 -6.68 1.87 -22.78
N ARG A 239 -7.75 1.29 -22.24
CA ARG A 239 -8.84 2.05 -21.61
C ARG A 239 -8.58 2.27 -20.13
N CYS A 240 -9.11 3.36 -19.60
CA CYS A 240 -9.15 3.56 -18.16
C CYS A 240 -10.07 2.49 -17.51
N PRO A 241 -9.64 1.84 -16.41
CA PRO A 241 -10.45 0.85 -15.72
C PRO A 241 -11.62 1.47 -14.95
N SER A 242 -11.61 2.78 -14.69
CA SER A 242 -12.68 3.47 -13.97
C SER A 242 -13.96 3.53 -14.80
N TRP A 243 -15.06 3.01 -14.23
CA TRP A 243 -16.35 2.98 -14.89
C TRP A 243 -16.85 4.39 -15.23
N GLY A 244 -17.28 4.60 -16.48
CA GLY A 244 -17.70 5.91 -16.98
C GLY A 244 -16.57 6.80 -17.51
N CYS A 245 -15.29 6.43 -17.31
CA CYS A 245 -14.18 7.16 -17.90
C CYS A 245 -14.02 6.82 -19.40
N GLY A 246 -14.01 7.84 -20.26
CA GLY A 246 -13.79 7.70 -21.70
C GLY A 246 -12.32 7.67 -22.14
N TYR A 247 -11.37 7.68 -21.21
CA TYR A 247 -9.94 7.74 -21.54
C TYR A 247 -9.48 6.51 -22.31
N ALA A 248 -8.74 6.76 -23.40
CA ALA A 248 -8.17 5.76 -24.30
C ALA A 248 -6.79 6.20 -24.81
N GLY A 249 -5.76 6.02 -23.99
CA GLY A 249 -4.38 6.47 -24.25
C GLY A 249 -3.34 5.35 -24.15
N TYR A 250 -2.07 5.68 -24.00
CA TYR A 250 -1.01 4.67 -23.81
C TYR A 250 -0.95 4.17 -22.37
N LEU A 251 -0.52 2.92 -22.18
CA LEU A 251 -0.36 2.34 -20.84
C LEU A 251 0.60 3.14 -19.95
N LYS A 252 1.70 3.67 -20.51
CA LYS A 252 2.63 4.54 -19.78
C LYS A 252 1.98 5.81 -19.21
N ASP A 253 0.93 6.30 -19.84
CA ASP A 253 0.25 7.55 -19.49
C ASP A 253 -0.99 7.27 -18.60
N LEU A 254 -1.40 6.00 -18.47
CA LEU A 254 -2.57 5.60 -17.69
C LEU A 254 -2.41 5.92 -16.20
N ASN A 255 -1.20 5.76 -15.64
CA ASN A 255 -0.99 6.04 -14.22
C ASN A 255 -1.14 7.53 -13.89
N ASP A 256 -0.59 8.42 -14.73
CA ASP A 256 -0.77 9.87 -14.58
C ASP A 256 -2.22 10.29 -14.79
N HIS A 257 -2.92 9.65 -15.74
CA HIS A 257 -4.35 9.83 -15.90
C HIS A 257 -5.13 9.46 -14.63
N LEU A 258 -4.90 8.27 -14.07
CA LEU A 258 -5.59 7.81 -12.85
C LEU A 258 -5.30 8.72 -11.66
N ASP A 259 -4.06 9.19 -11.54
CA ASP A 259 -3.60 10.03 -10.43
C ASP A 259 -4.14 11.46 -10.47
N ARG A 260 -4.21 12.07 -11.66
CA ARG A 260 -4.41 13.54 -11.78
C ARG A 260 -5.56 13.99 -12.65
N HIS A 261 -6.06 13.11 -13.51
CA HIS A 261 -6.97 13.52 -14.59
C HIS A 261 -8.27 12.73 -14.63
N CYS A 262 -8.35 11.58 -13.95
CA CYS A 262 -9.51 10.71 -14.00
C CYS A 262 -10.58 11.19 -13.02
N ALA A 263 -11.55 11.97 -13.50
CA ALA A 263 -12.70 12.39 -12.70
C ALA A 263 -13.55 11.20 -12.16
N PHE A 264 -13.37 10.00 -12.72
CA PHE A 264 -14.09 8.78 -12.33
C PHE A 264 -13.25 7.84 -11.47
N HIS A 265 -11.99 8.17 -11.14
CA HIS A 265 -11.24 7.32 -10.23
C HIS A 265 -11.94 7.29 -8.89
N LEU A 266 -11.96 6.12 -8.26
CA LEU A 266 -12.49 5.98 -6.92
C LEU A 266 -11.46 6.52 -5.92
N THR A 267 -11.94 7.22 -4.92
CA THR A 267 -11.17 7.70 -3.77
C THR A 267 -12.01 7.53 -2.52
N THR A 268 -11.44 7.75 -1.35
CA THR A 268 -12.11 7.55 -0.08
C THR A 268 -12.39 8.88 0.59
N CYS A 269 -13.60 9.03 1.10
CA CYS A 269 -13.98 10.23 1.82
C CYS A 269 -13.21 10.28 3.14
N ALA A 270 -12.48 11.38 3.38
CA ALA A 270 -11.77 11.61 4.63
C ALA A 270 -12.66 11.82 5.86
N LYS A 271 -14.00 11.84 5.70
CA LYS A 271 -14.96 11.99 6.80
C LYS A 271 -15.61 10.67 7.22
N CYS A 272 -15.96 9.82 6.27
CA CYS A 272 -16.76 8.61 6.51
C CYS A 272 -16.19 7.35 5.85
N GLU A 273 -15.01 7.46 5.23
CA GLU A 273 -14.31 6.38 4.52
C GLU A 273 -15.08 5.78 3.33
N ALA A 274 -16.25 6.33 3.00
CA ALA A 274 -17.02 5.92 1.84
C ALA A 274 -16.20 6.08 0.56
N VAL A 275 -16.25 5.05 -0.28
CA VAL A 275 -15.63 5.09 -1.61
C VAL A 275 -16.51 5.92 -2.53
N VAL A 276 -15.95 7.03 -3.03
CA VAL A 276 -16.63 8.02 -3.86
C VAL A 276 -15.82 8.25 -5.14
N ALA A 277 -16.50 8.51 -6.25
CA ALA A 277 -15.80 8.93 -7.47
C ALA A 277 -15.22 10.34 -7.26
N HIS A 278 -14.03 10.61 -7.79
CA HIS A 278 -13.33 11.88 -7.58
C HIS A 278 -14.19 13.10 -7.92
N LYS A 279 -14.95 13.06 -9.02
CA LYS A 279 -15.89 14.12 -9.44
C LYS A 279 -16.98 14.43 -8.40
N ASP A 280 -17.35 13.44 -7.59
CA ASP A 280 -18.46 13.51 -6.63
C ASP A 280 -17.95 13.79 -5.20
N VAL A 281 -16.63 13.78 -4.98
CA VAL A 281 -15.99 14.01 -3.66
C VAL A 281 -16.46 15.30 -3.03
N TRP A 282 -16.43 16.41 -3.78
CA TRP A 282 -16.82 17.72 -3.25
C TRP A 282 -18.29 17.74 -2.80
N GLY A 283 -19.19 17.24 -3.65
CA GLY A 283 -20.62 17.16 -3.33
C GLY A 283 -20.89 16.28 -2.11
N HIS A 284 -20.25 15.11 -2.09
CA HIS A 284 -20.32 14.20 -0.94
C HIS A 284 -19.76 14.86 0.33
N PHE A 285 -18.61 15.52 0.27
CA PHE A 285 -17.93 16.10 1.43
C PHE A 285 -18.76 17.19 2.11
N MET A 286 -19.50 17.98 1.34
CA MET A 286 -20.39 19.05 1.86
C MET A 286 -21.61 18.50 2.60
N THR A 287 -22.09 17.30 2.23
CA THR A 287 -23.25 16.65 2.86
C THR A 287 -22.87 15.50 3.78
N CYS A 288 -21.57 15.19 3.90
CA CYS A 288 -21.09 14.07 4.69
C CYS A 288 -21.13 14.41 6.19
N GLU A 289 -21.84 13.60 6.95
CA GLU A 289 -21.97 13.69 8.41
C GLU A 289 -20.78 13.08 9.18
N GLY A 290 -19.84 12.46 8.47
CA GLY A 290 -18.63 11.90 9.08
C GLY A 290 -17.70 12.97 9.66
N ALA A 291 -16.98 12.62 10.72
CA ALA A 291 -15.98 13.50 11.31
C ALA A 291 -14.76 13.58 10.38
N PRO A 292 -14.28 14.78 10.01
CA PRO A 292 -13.08 14.89 9.19
C PRO A 292 -11.91 14.24 9.91
N GLY A 293 -11.13 13.44 9.19
CA GLY A 293 -9.92 12.81 9.68
C GLY A 293 -8.83 12.73 8.62
N VAL A 294 -7.68 12.24 9.05
CA VAL A 294 -6.50 12.01 8.22
C VAL A 294 -6.29 10.51 8.17
N PHE A 295 -6.25 9.96 6.96
CA PHE A 295 -5.80 8.60 6.74
C PHE A 295 -4.28 8.60 6.53
N MET A 296 -3.58 7.78 7.29
CA MET A 296 -2.14 7.54 7.14
C MET A 296 -1.90 6.07 6.82
N GLN A 297 -1.04 5.77 5.87
CA GLN A 297 -0.63 4.38 5.63
C GLN A 297 0.27 3.90 6.77
N VAL A 298 0.22 2.61 7.14
CA VAL A 298 1.09 2.05 8.18
C VAL A 298 2.57 2.28 7.90
N ALA A 299 3.00 2.25 6.63
CA ALA A 299 4.37 2.57 6.26
C ALA A 299 4.77 4.03 6.58
N GLU A 300 3.83 4.98 6.45
CA GLU A 300 4.05 6.38 6.83
C GLU A 300 4.15 6.51 8.35
N VAL A 301 3.27 5.82 9.09
CA VAL A 301 3.31 5.77 10.57
C VAL A 301 4.60 5.12 11.06
N GLN A 302 5.06 4.05 10.43
CA GLN A 302 6.33 3.38 10.74
C GLN A 302 7.54 4.27 10.43
N SER A 303 7.54 4.99 9.31
CA SER A 303 8.62 5.93 9.00
C SER A 303 8.67 7.08 10.00
N ILE A 304 7.50 7.59 10.43
CA ILE A 304 7.41 8.56 11.53
C ILE A 304 8.02 7.97 12.81
N TRP A 305 7.67 6.72 13.13
CA TRP A 305 8.16 6.02 14.31
C TRP A 305 9.69 5.87 14.32
N GLU A 306 10.28 5.37 13.23
CA GLU A 306 11.74 5.18 13.15
C GLU A 306 12.49 6.50 13.30
N ASN A 307 11.97 7.58 12.69
CA ASN A 307 12.56 8.91 12.81
C ASN A 307 12.49 9.45 14.24
N LEU A 308 11.36 9.29 14.92
CA LEU A 308 11.19 9.69 16.32
C LEU A 308 12.05 8.85 17.26
N TYR A 309 12.07 7.53 17.08
CA TYR A 309 12.86 6.61 17.89
C TYR A 309 14.36 6.91 17.76
N ASN A 310 14.86 7.10 16.54
CA ASN A 310 16.27 7.45 16.33
C ASN A 310 16.62 8.81 16.96
N ALA A 311 15.72 9.81 16.86
CA ALA A 311 15.93 11.10 17.52
C ALA A 311 15.96 10.99 19.06
N CYS A 312 15.07 10.19 19.66
CA CYS A 312 15.10 9.91 21.10
C CYS A 312 16.37 9.15 21.49
N LYS A 313 16.77 8.15 20.71
CA LYS A 313 18.01 7.39 20.95
C LYS A 313 19.24 8.29 20.89
N ASP A 314 19.30 9.23 19.95
CA ASP A 314 20.38 10.21 19.86
C ASP A 314 20.43 11.10 21.11
N LEU A 315 19.28 11.48 21.68
CA LEU A 315 19.22 12.24 22.94
C LEU A 315 19.76 11.44 24.14
N TYR A 316 19.43 10.16 24.25
CA TYR A 316 19.84 9.30 25.38
C TYR A 316 21.24 8.69 25.23
N GLY A 317 21.73 8.53 24.00
CA GLY A 317 23.03 7.92 23.70
C GLY A 317 24.22 8.86 23.92
N VAL A 318 23.99 10.16 24.11
CA VAL A 318 25.05 11.13 24.37
C VAL A 318 25.37 11.15 25.88
N GLY A 319 25.94 10.06 26.36
CA GLY A 319 26.72 10.09 27.59
C GLY A 319 27.98 10.91 27.34
N GLU A 320 28.00 12.16 27.81
CA GLU A 320 29.19 13.01 27.89
C GLU A 320 29.88 13.35 26.56
N CYS A 321 29.26 14.16 25.70
CA CYS A 321 29.99 15.08 24.81
C CYS A 321 29.00 16.03 24.14
N SER A 322 29.22 17.34 24.27
CA SER A 322 28.51 18.46 23.63
C SER A 322 27.97 18.15 22.21
N ALA A 323 26.79 17.55 22.11
CA ALA A 323 26.13 17.25 20.85
C ALA A 323 25.05 18.28 20.56
N SER A 324 24.98 18.64 19.29
CA SER A 324 24.10 19.63 18.70
C SER A 324 22.62 19.24 18.83
N VAL A 325 21.78 20.16 19.34
CA VAL A 325 20.31 20.07 19.47
C VAL A 325 19.57 19.85 18.12
N THR A 326 20.30 19.73 17.02
CA THR A 326 19.76 19.65 15.66
C THR A 326 18.99 18.36 15.34
N ALA A 327 19.30 17.23 15.97
CA ALA A 327 18.69 15.93 15.59
C ALA A 327 17.19 15.80 15.99
N PRO A 328 16.78 16.11 17.22
CA PRO A 328 15.36 16.11 17.60
C PRO A 328 14.53 17.15 16.84
N GLY A 329 15.11 18.34 16.60
CA GLY A 329 14.48 19.38 15.80
C GLY A 329 14.18 18.93 14.37
N ASN A 330 15.02 18.09 13.77
CA ASN A 330 14.79 17.53 12.44
C ASN A 330 13.65 16.50 12.41
N ALA A 331 13.56 15.63 13.42
CA ALA A 331 12.47 14.65 13.52
C ALA A 331 11.12 15.32 13.78
N ILE A 332 11.07 16.29 14.71
CA ILE A 332 9.86 17.10 14.94
C ILE A 332 9.46 17.84 13.67
N ASN A 333 10.41 18.49 12.98
CA ASN A 333 10.11 19.16 11.71
C ASN A 333 9.61 18.20 10.63
N ALA A 334 10.06 16.95 10.59
CA ALA A 334 9.57 15.94 9.66
C ALA A 334 8.11 15.56 9.99
N VAL A 335 7.79 15.35 11.28
CA VAL A 335 6.43 15.10 11.76
C VAL A 335 5.50 16.28 11.48
N SER A 336 5.89 17.51 11.83
CA SER A 336 5.13 18.72 11.51
C SER A 336 4.90 18.89 10.01
N LYS A 337 5.91 18.63 9.16
CA LYS A 337 5.76 18.71 7.69
C LYS A 337 4.78 17.68 7.13
N LEU A 338 4.74 16.48 7.69
CA LEU A 338 3.79 15.44 7.31
C LEU A 338 2.38 15.86 7.70
N PHE A 339 2.17 16.28 8.94
CA PHE A 339 0.88 16.79 9.38
C PHE A 339 0.45 18.04 8.61
N ASP A 340 1.35 18.96 8.24
CA ASP A 340 1.04 20.10 7.39
C ASP A 340 0.66 19.70 5.95
N ARG A 341 1.23 18.61 5.43
CA ARG A 341 0.80 18.03 4.14
C ARG A 341 -0.64 17.54 4.25
N HIS A 342 -0.98 16.85 5.32
CA HIS A 342 -2.35 16.37 5.56
C HIS A 342 -3.33 17.50 5.89
N LYS A 343 -2.91 18.52 6.65
CA LYS A 343 -3.72 19.71 6.96
C LYS A 343 -4.05 20.50 5.70
N ARG A 344 -3.08 20.68 4.78
CA ARG A 344 -3.36 21.32 3.48
C ARG A 344 -4.29 20.49 2.61
N ALA A 345 -4.15 19.16 2.63
CA ALA A 345 -5.08 18.28 1.93
C ALA A 345 -6.51 18.36 2.51
N ALA A 346 -6.65 18.56 3.83
CA ALA A 346 -7.93 18.71 4.51
C ALA A 346 -8.57 20.11 4.36
N VAL A 347 -7.79 21.15 4.06
CA VAL A 347 -8.26 22.54 3.89
C VAL A 347 -8.52 22.90 2.42
N LEU A 348 -7.88 22.21 1.47
CA LEU A 348 -8.04 22.42 0.02
C LEU A 348 -9.02 21.44 -0.65
N GLY A 349 -9.55 20.47 0.11
CA GLY A 349 -10.63 19.56 -0.32
C GLY A 349 -11.97 19.98 0.24
#